data_AF-A0A8T9CUY4-F1
#
_entry.id   AF-A0A8T9CUY4-F1
#
_cell.length_a   1.000
_cell.length_b   1.000
_cell.length_c   1.000
_cell.angle_alpha   90.00
_cell.angle_beta   90.00
_cell.angle_gamma   90.00
#
_symmetry.space_group_name_H-M   'P 1'
#
loop_
_entity.id
_entity.type
_entity.pdbx_description
1 polymer ?
#
loop_
_entity_poly.entity_id
_entity_poly.type
_entity_poly.pdbx_seq_one_letter_code
_entity_poly.pdbx_strand_id
1 'polypeptide(L)' 'TLGERPWKQCQCNICQAIGINVIIFRGAERNRRRGFHNIQVLYNRLQHTLSLRSEELS' A
#
# COMPACT_ATOMS: atom_id res chain seq x y z
N THR A 1 -13.30 8.89 -10.17
CA THR A 1 -13.01 9.10 -11.61
C THR A 1 -11.79 8.28 -11.98
N LEU A 2 -11.63 7.84 -13.24
CA LEU A 2 -10.44 7.11 -13.75
C LEU A 2 -9.12 7.92 -13.70
N GLY A 3 -9.14 9.13 -13.12
CA GLY A 3 -7.98 10.00 -12.94
C GLY A 3 -7.20 9.74 -11.67
N GLU A 4 -7.70 8.91 -10.75
CA GLU A 4 -6.96 8.60 -9.52
C GLU A 4 -5.70 7.80 -9.84
N ARG A 5 -4.57 8.27 -9.30
CA ARG A 5 -3.25 7.69 -9.50
C ARG A 5 -2.68 7.25 -8.15
N PRO A 6 -3.23 6.20 -7.52
CA PRO A 6 -2.88 5.81 -6.15
C PRO A 6 -1.39 5.49 -5.98
N TRP A 7 -0.73 4.98 -7.03
CA TRP A 7 0.72 4.74 -7.03
C TRP A 7 1.57 6.01 -6.88
N LYS A 8 1.00 7.21 -7.15
CA LYS A 8 1.67 8.50 -6.90
C LYS A 8 1.55 8.96 -5.46
N GLN A 9 0.49 8.54 -4.75
CA GLN A 9 0.26 8.90 -3.34
C GLN A 9 0.95 7.92 -2.40
N CYS A 10 1.21 6.69 -2.86
CA CYS A 10 1.92 5.68 -2.07
C CYS A 10 3.44 5.94 -2.08
N GLN A 11 4.02 6.07 -0.88
CA GLN A 11 5.46 6.29 -0.70
C GLN A 11 6.29 5.00 -0.63
N CYS A 12 5.71 3.82 -0.93
CA CYS A 12 6.49 2.58 -0.88
C CYS A 12 7.43 2.44 -2.07
N ASN A 13 8.57 1.78 -1.85
CA ASN A 13 9.61 1.56 -2.86
C ASN A 13 9.06 0.88 -4.14
N ILE A 14 8.03 0.04 -4.01
CA ILE A 14 7.39 -0.64 -5.16
C ILE A 14 6.65 0.38 -6.03
N CYS A 15 5.79 1.20 -5.44
CA CYS A 15 5.01 2.21 -6.18
C CYS A 15 5.92 3.27 -6.79
N GLN A 16 6.99 3.68 -6.09
CA GLN A 16 7.99 4.62 -6.61
C GLN A 16 8.80 4.02 -7.77
N ALA A 17 9.22 2.76 -7.67
CA ALA A 17 10.07 2.14 -8.68
C ALA A 17 9.34 1.80 -9.98
N ILE A 18 8.09 1.33 -9.92
CA ILE A 18 7.38 0.84 -11.12
C ILE A 18 6.12 1.64 -11.48
N GLY A 19 5.67 2.59 -10.64
CA GLY A 19 4.58 3.51 -10.96
C GLY A 19 3.30 2.81 -11.42
N ILE A 20 2.69 3.31 -12.50
CA ILE A 20 1.44 2.79 -13.06
C ILE A 20 1.52 1.30 -13.44
N ASN A 21 2.74 0.79 -13.72
CA ASN A 21 2.96 -0.60 -14.06
C ASN A 21 2.64 -1.56 -12.92
N VAL A 22 2.57 -1.06 -11.67
CA VAL A 22 2.08 -1.82 -10.52
C VAL A 22 0.62 -2.23 -10.70
N ILE A 23 -0.20 -1.40 -11.38
CA ILE A 23 -1.64 -1.62 -11.59
C ILE A 23 -1.89 -2.37 -12.91
N ILE A 24 -1.28 -1.91 -14.01
CA ILE A 24 -1.64 -2.37 -15.36
C ILE A 24 -1.19 -3.80 -15.63
N PHE A 25 0.03 -4.16 -15.24
CA PHE A 25 0.62 -5.42 -15.65
C PHE A 25 0.51 -6.50 -14.57
N ARG A 26 0.05 -7.68 -14.99
CA ARG A 26 -0.14 -8.85 -14.13
C ARG A 26 0.85 -9.95 -14.51
N GLY A 27 2.12 -9.74 -14.15
CA GLY A 27 3.16 -10.78 -14.18
C GLY A 27 3.44 -11.31 -12.77
N ALA A 28 3.90 -12.56 -12.65
CA ALA A 28 4.15 -13.24 -11.37
C ALA A 28 5.00 -12.40 -10.40
N GLU A 29 6.09 -11.81 -10.90
CA GLU A 29 6.99 -10.97 -10.10
C GLU A 29 6.33 -9.66 -9.62
N ARG A 30 5.52 -9.03 -10.49
CA ARG A 30 4.77 -7.82 -10.12
C ARG A 30 3.65 -8.14 -9.13
N ASN A 31 3.07 -9.34 -9.21
CA ASN A 31 2.09 -9.81 -8.25
C ASN A 31 2.70 -10.05 -6.86
N ARG A 32 3.90 -10.65 -6.80
CA ARG A 32 4.67 -10.77 -5.55
C ARG A 32 4.97 -9.40 -4.94
N ARG A 33 5.48 -8.46 -5.73
CA ARG A 33 5.73 -7.08 -5.28
C ARG A 33 4.46 -6.42 -4.73
N ARG A 34 3.32 -6.54 -5.43
CA ARG A 34 2.03 -6.07 -4.90
C ARG A 34 1.64 -6.73 -3.58
N GLY A 35 1.91 -8.03 -3.42
CA GLY A 35 1.69 -8.75 -2.16
C GLY A 35 2.43 -8.11 -0.99
N PHE A 36 3.72 -7.81 -1.16
CA PHE A 36 4.50 -7.10 -0.14
C PHE A 36 3.93 -5.71 0.18
N HIS A 37 3.54 -4.95 -0.84
CA HIS A 37 2.86 -3.66 -0.64
C HIS A 37 1.58 -3.81 0.20
N ASN A 38 0.73 -4.78 -0.13
CA ASN A 38 -0.53 -5.00 0.59
C ASN A 38 -0.30 -5.34 2.06
N ILE A 39 0.68 -6.20 2.36
CA ILE A 39 1.03 -6.58 3.73
C ILE A 39 1.53 -5.36 4.51
N GLN A 40 2.39 -4.53 3.91
CA GLN A 40 2.89 -3.32 4.57
C GLN A 40 1.77 -2.31 4.86
N VAL A 41 0.86 -2.12 3.90
CA VAL A 41 -0.31 -1.24 4.10
C VAL A 41 -1.21 -1.76 5.21
N LEU A 42 -1.46 -3.07 5.26
CA LEU A 42 -2.26 -3.69 6.32
C LEU A 42 -1.59 -3.52 7.69
N TYR A 43 -0.30 -3.79 7.79
CA TYR A 43 0.47 -3.61 9.02
C TYR A 43 0.36 -2.18 9.56
N ASN A 44 0.58 -1.18 8.70
CA ASN A 44 0.47 0.23 9.10
C ASN A 44 -0.94 0.60 9.57
N ARG A 45 -1.98 0.10 8.89
CA ARG A 45 -3.37 0.32 9.30
C ARG A 45 -3.67 -0.31 10.65
N LEU A 46 -3.18 -1.54 10.88
CA LEU A 46 -3.37 -2.22 12.16
C LEU A 46 -2.70 -1.44 13.30
N GLN A 47 -1.46 -1.00 13.11
CA GLN A 47 -0.74 -0.20 14.12
C GLN A 47 -1.46 1.12 14.43
N HIS A 48 -1.95 1.81 13.39
CA HIS A 48 -2.73 3.04 13.58
C HIS A 48 -4.02 2.78 14.38
N THR A 49 -4.78 1.74 14.02
CA THR A 49 -5.99 1.36 14.75
C THR A 49 -5.69 0.97 16.21
N LEU A 50 -4.59 0.26 16.46
CA LEU A 50 -4.19 -0.11 17.81
C LEU A 50 -3.77 1.11 18.65
N SER A 51 -3.08 2.10 18.06
CA SER A 51 -2.73 3.36 18.72
C SER A 51 -3.98 4.12 19.14
N LEU A 52 -4.92 4.34 18.21
CA LEU A 52 -6.18 5.03 18.49
C LEU A 52 -6.95 4.37 19.63
N ARG A 53 -7.02 3.02 19.63
CA ARG A 53 -7.70 2.28 20.69
C ARG A 53 -7.00 2.43 22.05
N SER A 54 -5.67 2.53 22.08
CA SER A 54 -4.94 2.77 23.33
C SER A 54 -5.19 4.16 23.90
N GLU A 55 -5.31 5.17 23.04
CA GLU A 55 -5.63 6.55 23.43
C GLU A 55 -7.06 6.66 23.97
N GLU A 56 -8.02 5.96 23.37
CA GLU A 56 -9.42 5.96 23.81
C GLU A 56 -9.64 5.27 25.17
N LEU A 57 -8.72 4.37 25.55
CA LEU A 57 -8.74 3.63 26.82
C LEU A 57 -7.91 4.29 27.94
N SER A 58 -7.21 5.38 27.63
CA SER A 58 -6.38 6.15 28.57
C SER A 58 -7.12 7.38 29.09
#